data_AF-A0A7S0HZ35-F1
#
_entry.id   AF-A0A7S0HZ35-F1
#
_cell.length_a   1.000
_cell.length_b   1.000
_cell.length_c   1.000
_cell.angle_alpha   90.00
_cell.angle_beta   90.00
_cell.angle_gamma   90.00
#
_symmetry.space_group_name_H-M   'P 1'
#
loop_
_entity.id
_entity.type
_entity.pdbx_description
1 polymer ?
#
loop_
_entity_poly.entity_id
_entity_poly.type
_entity_poly.pdbx_seq_one_letter_code
_entity_poly.pdbx_strand_id
1 'polypeptide(L)'
;MFAFGCAMLSNFLFAARGTYAKICMEKGPKLSGADLFAVNTIFAFVLMAPITFVMEGQNAISGFEKLTTGKAPVDFMALVNGELDVKKASPSPSYFIAYQLVCGLYYYFYNEMAFMVLDLLDPVGQAVGNTVKRVVIIIAGTIVFNKPLTTNGIIGSSVAIGGVLLYSLVKSGAFSSK
;
A
#
# COMPACT_ATOMS: atom_id res chain seq x y z
N MET A 1 -9.30 3.38 17.74
CA MET A 1 -8.04 4.00 18.20
C MET A 1 -6.81 3.21 17.73
N PHE A 2 -6.78 1.88 17.89
CA PHE A 2 -5.64 1.03 17.44
C PHE A 2 -5.28 1.18 15.96
N ALA A 3 -6.26 1.05 15.04
CA ALA A 3 -6.02 1.20 13.60
C ALA A 3 -5.44 2.58 13.21
N PHE A 4 -5.87 3.65 13.89
CA PHE A 4 -5.31 4.98 13.68
C PHE A 4 -3.85 5.07 14.15
N GLY A 5 -3.53 4.48 15.30
CA GLY A 5 -2.15 4.37 15.80
C GLY A 5 -1.24 3.61 14.84
N CYS A 6 -1.68 2.44 14.35
CA CYS A 6 -0.95 1.67 13.34
C CYS A 6 -0.75 2.47 12.05
N ALA A 7 -1.77 3.20 11.58
CA ALA A 7 -1.67 4.04 10.39
C ALA A 7 -0.62 5.15 10.57
N MET A 8 -0.62 5.84 11.71
CA MET A 8 0.37 6.88 12.03
C MET A 8 1.79 6.31 12.15
N LEU A 9 1.94 5.16 12.81
CA LEU A 9 3.22 4.46 12.90
C LEU A 9 3.75 4.07 11.52
N SER A 10 2.89 3.55 10.64
CA SER A 10 3.29 3.16 9.29
C SER A 10 3.77 4.36 8.46
N ASN A 11 3.14 5.53 8.59
CA ASN A 11 3.58 6.75 7.93
C ASN A 11 4.99 7.14 8.37
N PHE A 12 5.27 7.07 9.68
CA PHE A 12 6.58 7.35 10.23
C PHE A 12 7.64 6.36 9.74
N LEU A 13 7.36 5.06 9.81
CA LEU A 13 8.28 4.01 9.38
C LEU A 13 8.56 4.05 7.87
N PHE A 14 7.56 4.36 7.04
CA PHE A 14 7.78 4.51 5.60
C PHE A 14 8.59 5.76 5.24
N ALA A 15 8.40 6.87 5.96
CA ALA A 15 9.23 8.06 5.80
C ALA A 15 10.69 7.79 6.23
N ALA A 16 10.88 7.09 7.36
CA ALA A 16 12.19 6.65 7.82
C ALA A 16 12.86 5.72 6.80
N ARG A 17 12.11 4.74 6.25
CA ARG A 17 12.61 3.85 5.20
C ARG A 17 13.07 4.62 3.97
N GLY A 18 12.26 5.57 3.47
CA GLY A 18 12.61 6.38 2.30
C GLY A 18 13.90 7.17 2.51
N THR A 19 14.05 7.78 3.69
CA THR A 19 15.24 8.57 4.04
C THR A 19 16.49 7.69 4.19
N TYR A 20 16.37 6.56 4.90
CA TYR A 20 17.46 5.62 5.09
C TYR A 20 17.90 5.00 3.76
N ALA A 21 16.94 4.59 2.93
CA ALA A 21 17.21 4.06 1.60
C ALA A 21 17.97 5.06 0.72
N LYS A 22 17.60 6.35 0.77
CA LYS A 22 18.32 7.39 0.04
C LYS A 22 19.75 7.58 0.55
N ILE A 23 19.96 7.55 1.87
CA ILE A 23 21.31 7.59 2.46
C ILE A 23 22.16 6.41 1.99
N CYS A 24 21.59 5.21 1.92
CA CYS A 24 22.29 4.02 1.43
C CYS A 24 22.67 4.14 -0.05
N MET A 25 21.79 4.71 -0.89
CA MET A 25 22.06 4.92 -2.33
C MET A 25 23.12 6.00 -2.57
N GLU A 26 23.10 7.10 -1.81
CA GLU A 26 24.00 8.25 -2.02
C GLU A 26 25.36 8.09 -1.32
N LYS A 27 25.38 7.53 -0.11
CA LYS A 27 26.57 7.48 0.77
C LYS A 27 27.04 6.06 1.12
N GLY A 28 26.24 5.05 0.80
CA GLY A 28 26.54 3.65 1.12
C GLY A 28 27.28 2.90 0.00
N PRO A 29 27.31 1.56 0.05
CA PRO A 29 27.66 0.76 -1.13
C PRO A 29 26.62 1.11 -2.19
N LYS A 30 27.03 1.68 -3.33
CA LYS A 30 26.21 2.23 -4.42
C LYS A 30 25.24 1.21 -5.03
N LEU A 31 24.28 0.75 -4.24
CA LEU A 31 23.22 -0.17 -4.61
C LEU A 31 22.18 0.64 -5.36
N SER A 32 21.77 0.16 -6.53
CA SER A 32 20.64 0.76 -7.26
C SER A 32 19.36 0.63 -6.43
N GLY A 33 18.37 1.49 -6.71
CA GLY A 33 17.02 1.35 -6.15
C GLY A 33 16.46 -0.07 -6.24
N ALA A 34 16.65 -0.75 -7.37
CA ALA A 34 16.18 -2.12 -7.56
C ALA A 34 16.89 -3.13 -6.64
N ASP A 35 18.21 -3.05 -6.52
CA ASP A 35 19.00 -3.94 -5.66
C ASP A 35 18.63 -3.77 -4.19
N LEU A 36 18.45 -2.52 -3.75
CA LEU A 36 18.06 -2.22 -2.38
C LEU A 36 16.64 -2.73 -2.08
N PHE A 37 15.73 -2.64 -3.06
CA PHE A 37 14.40 -3.23 -2.93
C PHE A 37 14.46 -4.75 -2.80
N ALA A 38 15.26 -5.42 -3.63
CA ALA A 38 15.39 -6.88 -3.62
C ALA A 38 15.88 -7.39 -2.27
N VAL A 39 16.93 -6.78 -1.71
CA VAL A 39 17.42 -7.13 -0.37
C VAL A 39 16.37 -6.83 0.70
N ASN A 40 15.72 -5.66 0.65
CA ASN A 40 14.71 -5.28 1.62
C ASN A 40 13.50 -6.24 1.60
N THR A 41 13.05 -6.70 0.44
CA THR A 41 11.88 -7.57 0.36
C THR A 41 12.18 -8.99 0.84
N ILE A 42 13.38 -9.51 0.59
CA ILE A 42 13.82 -10.82 1.12
C ILE A 42 13.89 -10.74 2.65
N PHE A 43 14.52 -9.70 3.19
CA PHE A 43 14.64 -9.53 4.64
C PHE A 43 13.27 -9.34 5.31
N ALA A 44 12.38 -8.55 4.70
CA ALA A 44 11.01 -8.38 5.18
C ALA A 44 10.23 -9.70 5.19
N PHE A 45 10.40 -10.55 4.17
CA PHE A 45 9.78 -11.87 4.14
C PHE A 45 10.27 -12.77 5.28
N VAL A 46 11.59 -12.85 5.48
CA VAL A 46 12.20 -13.68 6.52
C VAL A 46 11.79 -13.21 7.92
N LEU A 47 11.71 -11.90 8.17
CA LEU A 47 11.28 -11.37 9.45
C LEU A 47 9.76 -11.51 9.69
N MET A 48 8.94 -11.31 8.66
CA MET A 48 7.48 -11.36 8.83
C MET A 48 6.96 -12.79 8.90
N ALA A 49 7.58 -13.76 8.23
CA ALA A 49 7.16 -15.16 8.26
C ALA A 49 6.95 -15.72 9.68
N PRO A 50 7.92 -15.67 10.62
CA PRO A 50 7.72 -16.17 11.98
C PRO A 50 6.68 -15.37 12.76
N ILE A 51 6.60 -14.05 12.57
CA ILE A 51 5.62 -13.20 13.24
C ILE A 51 4.20 -13.58 12.82
N THR A 52 3.98 -13.80 11.52
CA THR A 52 2.69 -14.26 10.99
C THR A 52 2.31 -15.61 11.59
N PHE A 53 3.23 -16.57 11.66
CA PHE A 53 2.94 -17.87 12.28
C PHE A 53 2.65 -17.78 13.78
N VAL A 54 3.28 -16.86 14.51
CA VAL A 54 2.99 -16.67 15.95
C VAL A 54 1.64 -15.97 16.17
N MET A 55 1.34 -14.94 15.37
CA MET A 55 0.12 -14.14 15.55
C MET A 55 -1.14 -14.83 14.99
N GLU A 56 -1.03 -15.45 13.82
CA GLU A 56 -2.17 -16.07 13.14
C GLU A 56 -2.22 -17.59 13.35
N GLY A 57 -1.08 -18.25 13.65
CA GLY A 57 -1.03 -19.65 14.06
C GLY A 57 -1.73 -20.62 13.11
N GLN A 58 -2.47 -21.57 13.67
CA GLN A 58 -3.29 -22.53 12.92
C GLN A 58 -4.47 -21.86 12.18
N ASN A 59 -4.82 -20.61 12.50
CA ASN A 59 -5.90 -19.88 11.82
C ASN A 59 -5.48 -19.40 10.42
N ALA A 60 -4.19 -19.13 10.19
CA ALA A 60 -3.66 -18.83 8.86
C ALA A 60 -3.79 -20.05 7.93
N ILE A 61 -3.37 -21.21 8.41
CA ILE A 61 -3.38 -22.47 7.63
C ILE A 61 -4.83 -22.93 7.40
N SER A 62 -5.66 -22.96 8.44
CA SER A 62 -7.07 -23.35 8.30
C SER A 62 -7.90 -22.33 7.51
N GLY A 63 -7.54 -21.04 7.52
CA GLY A 63 -8.12 -20.01 6.67
C GLY A 63 -7.76 -20.23 5.20
N PHE A 64 -6.50 -20.51 4.92
CA PHE A 64 -6.02 -20.84 3.57
C PHE A 64 -6.69 -22.11 3.02
N GLU A 65 -6.79 -23.17 3.82
CA GLU A 65 -7.49 -24.40 3.45
C GLU A 65 -8.99 -24.16 3.17
N LYS A 66 -9.69 -23.38 4.02
CA LYS A 66 -11.11 -23.06 3.81
C LYS A 66 -11.35 -22.30 2.50
N LEU A 67 -10.44 -21.42 2.13
CA LEU A 67 -10.52 -20.62 0.90
C LEU A 67 -10.07 -21.41 -0.35
N THR A 68 -9.32 -22.51 -0.16
CA THR A 68 -8.77 -23.35 -1.23
C THR A 68 -9.57 -24.66 -1.44
N THR A 69 -10.49 -25.04 -0.55
CA THR A 69 -11.16 -26.37 -0.62
C THR A 69 -12.68 -26.30 -0.92
N GLY A 70 -13.22 -25.12 -1.19
CA GLY A 70 -14.51 -24.96 -1.88
C GLY A 70 -15.78 -25.31 -1.07
N LYS A 71 -16.45 -24.28 -0.55
CA LYS A 71 -17.90 -24.31 -0.35
C LYS A 71 -18.53 -23.08 -1.03
N ALA A 72 -19.06 -23.30 -2.25
CA ALA A 72 -19.79 -22.39 -3.16
C ALA A 72 -18.94 -21.66 -4.24
N PRO A 73 -19.46 -21.54 -5.48
CA PRO A 73 -18.83 -20.78 -6.56
C PRO A 73 -19.06 -19.27 -6.40
N VAL A 74 -18.07 -18.45 -6.78
CA VAL A 74 -18.21 -16.99 -6.91
C VAL A 74 -18.27 -16.65 -8.39
N ASP A 75 -19.38 -16.04 -8.79
CA ASP A 75 -19.66 -15.64 -10.15
C ASP A 75 -18.89 -14.36 -10.50
N PHE A 76 -17.95 -14.46 -11.45
CA PHE A 76 -17.08 -13.36 -11.87
C PHE A 76 -17.88 -12.19 -12.46
N MET A 77 -19.05 -12.46 -13.07
CA MET A 77 -19.92 -11.42 -13.64
C MET A 77 -20.64 -10.60 -12.57
N ALA A 78 -21.04 -11.21 -11.45
CA ALA A 78 -21.66 -10.51 -10.32
C ALA A 78 -20.66 -9.61 -9.55
N LEU A 79 -19.35 -9.88 -9.65
CA LEU A 79 -18.29 -9.11 -8.99
C LEU A 79 -18.01 -7.83 -9.78
N VAL A 80 -17.96 -7.95 -11.11
CA VAL A 80 -17.82 -6.82 -12.04
C VAL A 80 -19.04 -5.91 -12.00
N ASN A 81 -20.23 -6.47 -11.79
CA ASN A 81 -21.49 -5.72 -11.73
C ASN A 81 -21.85 -5.20 -10.33
N GLY A 82 -21.02 -5.45 -9.31
CA GLY A 82 -21.23 -4.93 -7.95
C GLY A 82 -22.38 -5.58 -7.16
N GLU A 83 -22.93 -6.70 -7.63
CA GLU A 83 -24.02 -7.45 -6.99
C GLU A 83 -23.51 -8.44 -5.91
N LEU A 84 -22.21 -8.65 -5.84
CA LEU A 84 -21.60 -9.62 -4.95
C LEU A 84 -21.45 -9.09 -3.51
N ASP A 85 -22.44 -9.43 -2.68
CA ASP A 85 -22.37 -9.25 -1.22
C ASP A 85 -21.25 -10.15 -0.65
N VAL A 86 -20.11 -9.52 -0.36
CA VAL A 86 -18.84 -10.14 0.12
C VAL A 86 -19.05 -11.02 1.36
N LYS A 87 -20.19 -10.90 2.07
CA LYS A 87 -20.54 -11.75 3.20
C LYS A 87 -21.04 -13.16 2.83
N LYS A 88 -21.43 -13.42 1.58
CA LYS A 88 -21.94 -14.73 1.11
C LYS A 88 -21.09 -15.40 0.02
N ALA A 89 -20.09 -14.70 -0.49
CA ALA A 89 -19.22 -15.18 -1.56
C ALA A 89 -18.02 -15.92 -0.97
N SER A 90 -18.12 -17.23 -0.82
CA SER A 90 -16.94 -18.04 -0.53
C SER A 90 -16.14 -18.17 -1.82
N PRO A 91 -14.96 -17.54 -1.97
CA PRO A 91 -14.24 -17.52 -3.25
C PRO A 91 -13.96 -18.94 -3.73
N SER A 92 -14.25 -19.20 -5.01
CA SER A 92 -13.87 -20.46 -5.64
C SER A 92 -12.35 -20.64 -5.53
N PRO A 93 -11.85 -21.82 -5.13
CA PRO A 93 -10.44 -22.08 -4.84
C PRO A 93 -9.43 -21.56 -5.85
N SER A 94 -9.72 -21.74 -7.14
CA SER A 94 -8.85 -21.33 -8.24
C SER A 94 -8.73 -19.82 -8.39
N TYR A 95 -9.84 -19.10 -8.20
CA TYR A 95 -9.87 -17.64 -8.33
C TYR A 95 -9.20 -16.98 -7.13
N PHE A 96 -9.37 -17.49 -5.90
CA PHE A 96 -8.72 -16.93 -4.71
C PHE A 96 -7.20 -16.90 -4.85
N ILE A 97 -6.60 -18.03 -5.24
CA ILE A 97 -5.15 -18.14 -5.44
C ILE A 97 -4.71 -17.22 -6.58
N ALA A 98 -5.43 -17.22 -7.71
CA ALA A 98 -5.11 -16.34 -8.84
C ALA A 98 -5.15 -14.85 -8.43
N TYR A 99 -6.18 -14.41 -7.71
CA TYR A 99 -6.27 -13.04 -7.20
C TYR A 99 -5.16 -12.72 -6.20
N GLN A 100 -4.83 -13.63 -5.29
CA GLN A 100 -3.75 -13.42 -4.33
C GLN A 100 -2.38 -13.29 -5.02
N LEU A 101 -2.12 -14.10 -6.04
CA LEU A 101 -0.91 -14.02 -6.84
C LEU A 101 -0.85 -12.71 -7.64
N VAL A 102 -1.96 -12.31 -8.28
CA VAL A 102 -2.04 -11.04 -9.02
C VAL A 102 -1.84 -9.86 -8.07
N CYS A 103 -2.52 -9.82 -6.92
CA CYS A 103 -2.34 -8.79 -5.91
C CYS A 103 -0.90 -8.72 -5.39
N GLY A 104 -0.29 -9.88 -5.11
CA GLY A 104 1.11 -9.98 -4.68
C GLY A 104 2.08 -9.48 -5.75
N LEU A 105 1.85 -9.83 -7.02
CA LEU A 105 2.65 -9.39 -8.15
C LEU A 105 2.56 -7.88 -8.37
N TYR A 106 1.35 -7.31 -8.35
CA TYR A 106 1.15 -5.86 -8.43
C TYR A 106 1.78 -5.13 -7.25
N TYR A 107 1.73 -5.70 -6.04
CA TYR A 107 2.40 -5.13 -4.87
C TYR A 107 3.91 -5.15 -5.01
N TYR A 108 4.50 -6.23 -5.54
CA TYR A 108 5.93 -6.33 -5.81
C TYR A 108 6.36 -5.26 -6.82
N PHE A 109 5.73 -5.22 -8.00
CA PHE A 109 6.07 -4.25 -9.04
C PHE A 109 5.87 -2.80 -8.58
N TYR A 110 4.79 -2.53 -7.84
CA TYR A 110 4.58 -1.20 -7.27
C TYR A 110 5.77 -0.78 -6.38
N ASN A 111 6.24 -1.67 -5.49
CA ASN A 111 7.33 -1.32 -4.58
C ASN A 111 8.68 -1.25 -5.29
N GLU A 112 8.94 -2.10 -6.28
CA GLU A 112 10.14 -2.05 -7.11
C GLU A 112 10.23 -0.73 -7.87
N MET A 113 9.15 -0.34 -8.57
CA MET A 113 9.05 0.95 -9.25
C MET A 113 9.20 2.11 -8.26
N ALA A 114 8.63 2.02 -7.06
CA ALA A 114 8.76 3.06 -6.04
C ALA A 114 10.22 3.26 -5.59
N PHE A 115 11.02 2.20 -5.48
CA PHE A 115 12.44 2.31 -5.15
C PHE A 115 13.29 2.83 -6.31
N MET A 116 12.95 2.48 -7.56
CA MET A 116 13.62 3.08 -8.73
C MET A 116 13.33 4.59 -8.82
N VAL A 117 12.09 5.01 -8.55
CA VAL A 117 11.73 6.44 -8.49
C VAL A 117 12.37 7.13 -7.28
N LEU A 118 12.58 6.42 -6.17
CA LEU A 118 13.32 6.92 -5.00
C LEU A 118 14.78 7.26 -5.33
N ASP A 119 15.39 6.47 -6.21
CA ASP A 119 16.75 6.71 -6.67
C ASP A 119 16.83 8.00 -7.52
N LEU A 120 15.82 8.25 -8.36
CA LEU A 120 15.79 9.36 -9.31
C LEU A 120 15.33 10.70 -8.73
N LEU A 121 14.46 10.69 -7.71
CA LEU A 121 13.91 11.91 -7.12
C LEU A 121 14.69 12.35 -5.89
N ASP A 122 14.70 13.66 -5.66
CA ASP A 122 15.17 14.27 -4.43
C ASP A 122 14.16 14.04 -3.27
N PRO A 123 14.58 14.25 -2.00
CA PRO A 123 13.71 14.03 -0.84
C PRO A 123 12.40 14.84 -0.86
N VAL A 124 12.35 15.99 -1.55
CA VAL A 124 11.13 16.80 -1.65
C VAL A 124 10.19 16.21 -2.68
N GLY A 125 10.69 15.82 -3.85
CA GLY A 125 9.92 15.11 -4.88
C GLY A 125 9.25 13.83 -4.35
N GLN A 126 9.94 13.10 -3.48
CA GLN A 126 9.40 11.91 -2.80
C GLN A 126 8.25 12.21 -1.83
N ALA A 127 8.35 13.31 -1.07
CA ALA A 127 7.29 13.74 -0.16
C ALA A 127 6.01 14.13 -0.94
N VAL A 128 6.17 14.83 -2.07
CA VAL A 128 5.04 15.19 -2.95
C VAL A 128 4.43 13.95 -3.59
N GLY A 129 5.26 13.06 -4.15
CA GLY A 129 4.82 11.82 -4.78
C GLY A 129 4.01 10.93 -3.84
N ASN A 130 4.45 10.79 -2.58
CA ASN A 130 3.72 10.03 -1.56
C ASN A 130 2.33 10.63 -1.25
N THR A 131 2.22 11.96 -1.25
CA THR A 131 0.94 12.66 -1.05
C THR A 131 0.00 12.43 -2.23
N VAL A 132 0.48 12.62 -3.46
CA VAL A 132 -0.32 12.41 -4.68
C VAL A 132 -0.80 10.96 -4.76
N LYS A 133 0.09 10.00 -4.53
CA LYS A 133 -0.29 8.58 -4.49
C LYS A 133 -1.43 8.33 -3.50
N ARG A 134 -1.36 8.91 -2.30
CA ARG A 134 -2.41 8.75 -1.28
C ARG A 134 -3.75 9.30 -1.74
N VAL A 135 -3.77 10.48 -2.37
CA VAL A 135 -5.00 11.09 -2.91
C VAL A 135 -5.63 10.21 -3.98
N VAL A 136 -4.81 9.71 -4.92
CA VAL A 136 -5.29 8.82 -5.99
C VAL A 136 -5.92 7.55 -5.41
N ILE A 137 -5.29 6.92 -4.41
CA ILE A 137 -5.81 5.71 -3.77
C ILE A 137 -7.12 5.98 -3.02
N ILE A 138 -7.27 7.13 -2.34
CA ILE A 138 -8.51 7.48 -1.65
C ILE A 138 -9.66 7.63 -2.66
N ILE A 139 -9.45 8.37 -3.74
CA ILE A 139 -10.46 8.59 -4.79
C ILE A 139 -10.81 7.27 -5.48
N ALA A 140 -9.81 6.52 -5.92
CA ALA A 140 -10.02 5.20 -6.53
C ALA A 140 -10.78 4.25 -5.59
N GLY A 141 -10.45 4.25 -4.30
CA GLY A 141 -11.16 3.47 -3.29
C GLY A 141 -12.65 3.84 -3.20
N THR A 142 -12.99 5.13 -3.20
CA THR A 142 -14.40 5.56 -3.15
C THR A 142 -15.21 5.12 -4.38
N ILE A 143 -14.58 5.13 -5.57
CA ILE A 143 -15.20 4.69 -6.82
C ILE A 143 -15.37 3.17 -6.85
N VAL A 144 -14.31 2.42 -6.55
CA VAL A 144 -14.31 0.94 -6.62
C VAL A 144 -15.23 0.32 -5.56
N PHE A 145 -15.21 0.83 -4.32
CA PHE A 145 -16.02 0.26 -3.24
C PHE A 145 -17.46 0.77 -3.21
N ASN A 146 -17.82 1.76 -4.05
CA ASN A 146 -19.13 2.43 -4.03
C ASN A 146 -19.59 2.87 -2.63
N LYS A 147 -18.64 3.17 -1.73
CA LYS A 147 -18.90 3.64 -0.37
C LYS A 147 -18.53 5.12 -0.30
N PRO A 148 -19.51 6.04 -0.40
CA PRO A 148 -19.22 7.46 -0.33
C PRO A 148 -18.70 7.81 1.07
N LEU A 149 -17.69 8.68 1.10
CA LEU A 149 -17.22 9.28 2.34
C LEU A 149 -18.36 10.15 2.90
N THR A 150 -18.57 10.08 4.22
CA THR A 150 -19.54 10.98 4.89
C THR A 150 -19.13 12.43 4.65
N THR A 151 -20.09 13.37 4.62
CA THR A 151 -19.81 14.80 4.38
C THR A 151 -18.71 15.34 5.29
N ASN A 152 -18.72 14.94 6.57
CA ASN A 152 -17.67 15.30 7.53
C ASN A 152 -16.31 14.66 7.18
N GLY A 153 -16.32 13.41 6.69
CA GLY A 153 -15.13 12.72 6.20
C GLY A 153 -14.53 13.36 4.96
N ILE A 154 -15.37 13.87 4.04
CA ILE A 154 -14.93 14.62 2.86
C ILE A 154 -14.28 15.93 3.29
N ILE A 155 -14.95 16.74 4.12
CA ILE A 155 -14.41 18.03 4.58
C ILE A 155 -13.08 17.83 5.31
N GLY A 156 -13.03 16.89 6.26
CA GLY A 156 -11.81 16.59 7.01
C GLY A 156 -10.66 16.10 6.12
N SER A 157 -10.95 15.21 5.17
CA SER A 157 -9.94 14.69 4.23
C SER A 157 -9.44 15.78 3.28
N SER A 158 -10.33 16.63 2.78
CA SER A 158 -9.99 17.76 1.89
C SER A 158 -9.08 18.78 2.59
N VAL A 159 -9.37 19.13 3.84
CA VAL A 159 -8.51 20.03 4.64
C VAL A 159 -7.15 19.39 4.90
N ALA A 160 -7.11 18.10 5.27
CA ALA A 160 -5.86 17.39 5.51
C ALA A 160 -4.99 17.28 4.25
N ILE A 161 -5.58 16.89 3.12
CA ILE A 161 -4.89 16.81 1.83
C ILE A 161 -4.41 18.20 1.40
N GLY A 162 -5.27 19.22 1.49
CA GLY A 162 -4.92 20.61 1.16
C GLY A 162 -3.75 21.14 1.99
N GLY A 163 -3.74 20.87 3.30
CA GLY A 163 -2.63 21.25 4.18
C GLY A 163 -1.31 20.58 3.79
N VAL A 164 -1.33 19.28 3.46
CA VAL A 164 -0.12 18.56 3.02
C VAL A 164 0.37 19.06 1.66
N LEU A 165 -0.54 19.33 0.71
CA LEU A 165 -0.18 19.91 -0.59
C LEU A 165 0.43 21.31 -0.44
N LEU A 166 -0.18 22.19 0.35
CA LEU A 166 0.37 23.52 0.61
C LEU A 166 1.76 23.46 1.25
N TYR A 167 1.94 22.61 2.26
CA TYR A 167 3.26 22.40 2.87
C TYR A 167 4.29 21.91 1.83
N SER A 168 3.90 20.96 0.99
CA SER A 168 4.76 20.41 -0.06
C SER A 168 5.14 21.46 -1.09
N LEU A 169 4.21 22.33 -1.50
CA LEU A 169 4.46 23.42 -2.45
C LEU A 169 5.40 24.49 -1.88
N VAL A 170 5.19 24.89 -0.62
CA VAL A 170 6.08 25.84 0.07
C VAL A 170 7.48 25.26 0.19
N LYS A 171 7.61 24.00 0.62
CA LYS A 171 8.91 23.33 0.78
C LYS A 171 9.63 23.07 -0.54
N SER A 172 8.89 22.83 -1.63
CA SER A 172 9.47 22.64 -2.97
C SER A 172 9.96 23.95 -3.60
N GLY A 173 9.82 25.08 -2.92
CA GLY A 173 10.21 26.37 -3.48
C GLY A 173 9.33 26.84 -4.63
N ALA A 174 8.14 26.25 -4.83
CA ALA A 174 7.22 26.65 -5.91
C ALA A 174 6.77 28.12 -5.81
N PHE A 175 6.88 28.70 -4.61
CA PHE A 175 6.65 30.13 -4.34
C PHE A 175 7.95 30.93 -4.08
N SER A 176 9.12 30.29 -4.17
CA SER A 176 10.42 30.95 -4.05
C SER A 176 10.87 31.41 -5.44
N SER A 177 10.24 32.46 -5.94
CA SER A 177 10.81 33.26 -7.03
C SER A 177 11.97 34.09 -6.48
N LYS A 178 13.17 33.49 -6.38
CA LYS A 178 14.48 34.17 -6.43
C LYS A 178 15.54 33.20 -6.91
#